data_AF-A0A4Y9ZRR4-F1
#
_entry.id   AF-A0A4Y9ZRR4-F1
#
_cell.length_a   1.000
_cell.length_b   1.000
_cell.length_c   1.000
_cell.angle_alpha   90.00
_cell.angle_beta   90.00
_cell.angle_gamma   90.00
#
_symmetry.space_group_name_H-M   'P 1'
#
loop_
_entity.id
_entity.type
_entity.pdbx_description
1 polymer ?
#
loop_
_entity_poly.entity_id
_entity_poly.type
_entity_poly.pdbx_seq_one_letter_code
_entity_poly.pdbx_strand_id
1 'polypeptide(L)'
;MGLTWPEFLENNKRPLPPLEDRDISGRTVIVTGANTGIGYEIAKYMAKFGASKVIAACRNEAKGHDAIARIAKETGRDSGTLECWPLDFASMSSVRRFAQRYNKSGLPLHIFVHNAGMNGIGKIISEDGFDMMLQVNYLAPALLSMLLYPVLAGTGALDKAHPARFLWVMSEGSAVIPFDEPLDAHPIEALNKKFYELVDNRESEDSRLQYFAAKLACLLACHEYARRIPASANIAVATAAPGLVATELGQKDVNGNNLHLIDLEPVFTIRPRTPEEGARTIVLAATYPVEEVWKAGTRHVPFFTNMQEMDTEYFVAKSGDPELRRKVWDDTVRVLKLTDDEVDICFL
;
A
#
# COMPACT_ATOMS: atom_id res chain seq x y z
N MET A 1 8.16 12.86 -19.67
CA MET A 1 7.16 12.12 -20.46
C MET A 1 6.99 10.80 -19.71
N GLY A 2 5.78 10.49 -19.22
CA GLY A 2 5.56 9.35 -18.33
C GLY A 2 5.59 7.99 -19.05
N LEU A 3 5.57 6.89 -18.28
CA LEU A 3 5.41 5.53 -18.80
C LEU A 3 4.13 5.45 -19.65
N THR A 4 4.21 4.90 -20.85
CA THR A 4 3.03 4.67 -21.71
C THR A 4 2.42 3.29 -21.47
N TRP A 5 1.14 3.11 -21.85
CA TRP A 5 0.48 1.82 -21.73
C TRP A 5 1.16 0.68 -22.51
N PRO A 6 1.65 0.88 -23.76
CA PRO A 6 2.43 -0.14 -24.46
C PRO A 6 3.75 -0.50 -23.75
N GLU A 7 4.47 0.49 -23.22
CA GLU A 7 5.70 0.24 -22.45
C GLU A 7 5.43 -0.53 -21.16
N PHE A 8 4.32 -0.24 -20.47
CA PHE A 8 3.86 -1.02 -19.32
C PHE A 8 3.70 -2.50 -19.67
N LEU A 9 2.94 -2.80 -20.74
CA LEU A 9 2.68 -4.18 -21.15
C LEU A 9 3.97 -4.91 -21.51
N GLU A 10 4.89 -4.24 -22.22
CA GLU A 10 6.17 -4.82 -22.61
C GLU A 10 7.08 -5.09 -21.41
N ASN A 11 7.11 -4.18 -20.43
CA ASN A 11 7.84 -4.39 -19.18
C ASN A 11 7.24 -5.53 -18.36
N ASN A 12 5.91 -5.67 -18.34
CA ASN A 12 5.25 -6.73 -17.56
C ASN A 12 5.55 -8.14 -18.09
N LYS A 13 5.74 -8.29 -19.42
CA LYS A 13 6.12 -9.56 -20.05
C LYS A 13 7.50 -10.06 -19.65
N ARG A 14 8.41 -9.16 -19.23
CA ARG A 14 9.77 -9.54 -18.88
C ARG A 14 9.76 -10.38 -17.59
N PRO A 15 10.47 -11.52 -17.55
CA PRO A 15 10.59 -12.31 -16.34
C PRO A 15 11.29 -11.49 -15.26
N LEU A 16 10.77 -11.55 -14.04
CA LEU A 16 11.42 -10.92 -12.89
C LEU A 16 12.56 -11.79 -12.38
N PRO A 17 13.69 -11.20 -11.95
CA PRO A 17 14.71 -11.95 -11.26
C PRO A 17 14.14 -12.63 -10.00
N PRO A 18 14.76 -13.72 -9.51
CA PRO A 18 14.40 -14.29 -8.22
C PRO A 18 14.71 -13.28 -7.10
N LEU A 19 13.98 -13.37 -5.99
CA LEU A 19 14.32 -12.63 -4.79
C LEU A 19 15.61 -13.16 -4.19
N GLU A 20 16.46 -12.24 -3.71
CA GLU A 20 17.56 -12.62 -2.85
C GLU A 20 17.03 -12.97 -1.45
N ASP A 21 17.72 -13.88 -0.78
CA ASP A 21 17.44 -14.24 0.61
C ASP A 21 17.92 -13.09 1.50
N ARG A 22 17.00 -12.42 2.21
CA ARG A 22 17.30 -11.28 3.09
C ARG A 22 16.94 -11.64 4.53
N ASP A 23 17.95 -11.80 5.37
CA ASP A 23 17.73 -12.02 6.81
C ASP A 23 17.08 -10.78 7.43
N ILE A 24 15.88 -10.96 7.98
CA ILE A 24 15.13 -9.94 8.71
C ILE A 24 14.86 -10.38 10.15
N SER A 25 15.75 -11.19 10.71
CA SER A 25 15.75 -11.58 12.12
C SER A 25 15.64 -10.38 13.06
N GLY A 26 14.86 -10.52 14.13
CA GLY A 26 14.59 -9.44 15.08
C GLY A 26 13.54 -8.43 14.62
N ARG A 27 13.12 -8.46 13.35
CA ARG A 27 12.16 -7.49 12.81
C ARG A 27 10.71 -7.91 13.06
N THR A 28 9.87 -6.92 13.30
CA THR A 28 8.42 -7.05 13.45
C THR A 28 7.76 -6.36 12.27
N VAL A 29 6.86 -7.07 11.60
CA VAL A 29 6.29 -6.68 10.32
C VAL A 29 4.77 -6.61 10.40
N ILE A 30 4.15 -5.59 9.81
CA ILE A 30 2.72 -5.58 9.50
C ILE A 30 2.55 -5.67 7.99
N VAL A 31 1.69 -6.58 7.53
CA VAL A 31 1.25 -6.65 6.12
C VAL A 31 -0.27 -6.58 6.09
N THR A 32 -0.82 -5.55 5.43
CA THR A 32 -2.28 -5.44 5.27
C THR A 32 -2.77 -6.27 4.08
N GLY A 33 -3.93 -6.93 4.23
CA GLY A 33 -4.48 -7.79 3.19
C GLY A 33 -3.63 -9.04 2.94
N ALA A 34 -3.08 -9.62 4.00
CA ALA A 34 -2.13 -10.73 3.93
C ALA A 34 -2.77 -12.12 3.84
N ASN A 35 -4.09 -12.22 3.72
CA ASN A 35 -4.79 -13.51 3.68
C ASN A 35 -4.75 -14.19 2.30
N THR A 36 -4.54 -13.45 1.21
CA THR A 36 -4.45 -14.00 -0.15
C THR A 36 -3.50 -13.18 -1.03
N GLY A 37 -3.25 -13.69 -2.25
CA GLY A 37 -2.55 -12.94 -3.30
C GLY A 37 -1.16 -12.44 -2.89
N ILE A 38 -0.84 -11.21 -3.30
CA ILE A 38 0.46 -10.58 -3.09
C ILE A 38 0.78 -10.44 -1.60
N GLY A 39 -0.20 -10.02 -0.77
CA GLY A 39 -0.01 -9.86 0.66
C GLY A 39 0.36 -11.16 1.38
N TYR A 40 -0.24 -12.27 0.96
CA TYR A 40 0.11 -13.61 1.47
C TYR A 40 1.58 -13.95 1.17
N GLU A 41 2.02 -13.73 -0.07
CA GLU A 41 3.39 -14.01 -0.50
C GLU A 41 4.41 -13.11 0.19
N ILE A 42 4.08 -11.84 0.43
CA ILE A 42 4.89 -10.94 1.25
C ILE A 42 5.00 -11.48 2.68
N ALA A 43 3.88 -11.77 3.34
CA ALA A 43 3.89 -12.29 4.72
C ALA A 43 4.66 -13.61 4.84
N LYS A 44 4.54 -14.49 3.83
CA LYS A 44 5.29 -15.73 3.72
C LYS A 44 6.79 -15.49 3.60
N TYR A 45 7.22 -14.57 2.73
CA TYR A 45 8.63 -14.18 2.63
C TYR A 45 9.14 -13.69 3.98
N MET A 46 8.41 -12.77 4.62
CA MET A 46 8.84 -12.18 5.90
C MET A 46 9.02 -13.25 6.99
N ALA A 47 8.07 -14.19 7.10
CA ALA A 47 8.19 -15.31 8.03
C ALA A 47 9.37 -16.23 7.69
N LYS A 48 9.50 -16.62 6.42
CA LYS A 48 10.56 -17.52 5.94
C LYS A 48 11.95 -16.99 6.27
N PHE A 49 12.15 -15.68 6.15
CA PHE A 49 13.46 -15.04 6.34
C PHE A 49 13.67 -14.42 7.73
N GLY A 50 13.02 -14.98 8.74
CA GLY A 50 13.46 -14.81 10.12
C GLY A 50 12.76 -13.71 10.92
N ALA A 51 11.77 -12.99 10.35
CA ALA A 51 11.00 -12.01 11.12
C ALA A 51 10.55 -12.60 12.47
N SER A 52 10.77 -11.86 13.55
CA SER A 52 10.38 -12.29 14.89
C SER A 52 8.87 -12.26 15.10
N LYS A 53 8.18 -11.37 14.36
CA LYS A 53 6.73 -11.26 14.39
C LYS A 53 6.22 -10.76 13.03
N VAL A 54 5.19 -11.42 12.50
CA VAL A 54 4.45 -11.00 11.31
C VAL A 54 2.99 -10.86 11.68
N ILE A 55 2.48 -9.63 11.66
CA ILE A 55 1.07 -9.30 11.86
C ILE A 55 0.39 -9.26 10.48
N ALA A 56 -0.36 -10.31 10.17
CA ALA A 56 -1.26 -10.36 9.03
C ALA A 56 -2.54 -9.58 9.37
N ALA A 57 -2.62 -8.33 8.90
CA ALA A 57 -3.76 -7.47 9.16
C ALA A 57 -4.85 -7.71 8.10
N CYS A 58 -5.91 -8.40 8.49
CA CYS A 58 -6.91 -8.96 7.57
C CYS A 58 -8.32 -8.60 8.01
N ARG A 59 -9.22 -8.33 7.05
CA ARG A 59 -10.64 -8.07 7.36
C ARG A 59 -11.35 -9.32 7.88
N ASN A 60 -11.19 -10.43 7.18
CA ASN A 60 -11.80 -11.71 7.55
C ASN A 60 -10.83 -12.50 8.43
N GLU A 61 -11.12 -12.54 9.72
CA GLU A 61 -10.27 -13.18 10.71
C GLU A 61 -10.08 -14.68 10.45
N ALA A 62 -11.13 -15.40 10.05
CA ALA A 62 -11.04 -16.83 9.72
C ALA A 62 -10.10 -17.10 8.54
N LYS A 63 -10.28 -16.39 7.42
CA LYS A 63 -9.38 -16.49 6.26
C LYS A 63 -7.95 -16.07 6.61
N GLY A 64 -7.79 -15.10 7.52
CA GLY A 64 -6.48 -14.69 8.02
C GLY A 64 -5.82 -15.78 8.88
N HIS A 65 -6.57 -16.45 9.76
CA HIS A 65 -6.08 -17.59 10.54
C HIS A 65 -5.67 -18.77 9.66
N ASP A 66 -6.48 -19.10 8.64
CA ASP A 66 -6.13 -20.13 7.67
C ASP A 66 -4.84 -19.79 6.91
N ALA A 67 -4.68 -18.52 6.52
CA ALA A 67 -3.50 -18.04 5.83
C ALA A 67 -2.24 -18.16 6.70
N ILE A 68 -2.26 -17.71 7.96
CA ILE A 68 -1.07 -17.80 8.83
C ILE A 68 -0.72 -19.25 9.17
N ALA A 69 -1.72 -20.14 9.32
CA ALA A 69 -1.46 -21.56 9.53
C ALA A 69 -0.79 -22.19 8.31
N ARG A 70 -1.22 -21.82 7.11
CA ARG A 70 -0.60 -22.25 5.85
C ARG A 70 0.83 -21.72 5.71
N ILE A 71 1.07 -20.44 6.01
CA ILE A 71 2.42 -19.85 6.00
C ILE A 71 3.33 -20.57 6.99
N ALA A 72 2.88 -20.80 8.23
CA ALA A 72 3.67 -21.50 9.24
C ALA A 72 4.08 -22.90 8.76
N LYS A 73 3.16 -23.65 8.14
CA LYS A 73 3.44 -24.96 7.54
C LYS A 73 4.43 -24.87 6.37
N GLU A 74 4.26 -23.91 5.47
CA GLU A 74 5.11 -23.74 4.28
C GLU A 74 6.54 -23.28 4.62
N THR A 75 6.69 -22.52 5.71
CA THR A 75 7.96 -21.92 6.11
C THR A 75 8.66 -22.66 7.25
N GLY A 76 7.97 -23.58 7.92
CA GLY A 76 8.48 -24.29 9.10
C GLY A 76 8.67 -23.39 10.34
N ARG A 77 8.08 -22.20 10.35
CA ARG A 77 8.17 -21.24 11.46
C ARG A 77 7.12 -21.52 12.52
N ASP A 78 7.44 -21.20 13.78
CA ASP A 78 6.51 -21.34 14.88
C ASP A 78 5.24 -20.53 14.62
N SER A 79 4.08 -21.11 14.95
CA SER A 79 2.78 -20.44 14.80
C SER A 79 2.72 -19.12 15.57
N GLY A 80 3.43 -19.01 16.70
CA GLY A 80 3.55 -17.77 17.47
C GLY A 80 4.28 -16.64 16.74
N THR A 81 4.99 -16.91 15.65
CA THR A 81 5.64 -15.89 14.80
C THR A 81 4.61 -15.11 13.99
N LEU A 82 3.49 -15.74 13.62
CA LEU A 82 2.47 -15.16 12.75
C LEU A 82 1.19 -14.93 13.55
N GLU A 83 0.65 -13.72 13.52
CA GLU A 83 -0.63 -13.40 14.14
C GLU A 83 -1.57 -12.76 13.14
N CYS A 84 -2.84 -13.13 13.18
CA CYS A 84 -3.90 -12.47 12.42
C CYS A 84 -4.54 -11.41 13.31
N TRP A 85 -4.52 -10.15 12.88
CA TRP A 85 -5.18 -9.06 13.60
C TRP A 85 -6.28 -8.46 12.71
N PRO A 86 -7.50 -8.27 13.22
CA PRO A 86 -8.61 -7.78 12.41
C PRO A 86 -8.39 -6.33 11.99
N LEU A 87 -8.46 -6.07 10.68
CA LEU A 87 -8.36 -4.75 10.07
C LEU A 87 -9.27 -4.67 8.85
N ASP A 88 -10.33 -3.87 8.94
CA ASP A 88 -11.18 -3.53 7.81
C ASP A 88 -10.96 -2.08 7.37
N PHE A 89 -10.45 -1.88 6.16
CA PHE A 89 -10.30 -0.54 5.58
C PHE A 89 -11.61 0.07 5.10
N ALA A 90 -12.70 -0.70 5.01
CA ALA A 90 -14.03 -0.16 4.75
C ALA A 90 -14.67 0.52 5.98
N SER A 91 -13.97 0.52 7.14
CA SER A 91 -14.43 1.15 8.39
C SER A 91 -13.29 1.91 9.08
N MET A 92 -13.37 3.24 9.15
CA MET A 92 -12.39 4.06 9.89
C MET A 92 -12.37 3.71 11.38
N SER A 93 -13.50 3.26 11.93
CA SER A 93 -13.57 2.75 13.30
C SER A 93 -12.70 1.50 13.50
N SER A 94 -12.66 0.60 12.51
CA SER A 94 -11.79 -0.58 12.53
C SER A 94 -10.31 -0.19 12.47
N VAL A 95 -9.98 0.80 11.64
CA VAL A 95 -8.60 1.34 11.54
C VAL A 95 -8.12 1.87 12.89
N ARG A 96 -8.94 2.70 13.54
CA ARG A 96 -8.61 3.27 14.86
C ARG A 96 -8.45 2.20 15.93
N ARG A 97 -9.31 1.17 15.96
CA ARG A 97 -9.19 0.02 16.88
C ARG A 97 -7.89 -0.76 16.66
N PHE A 98 -7.53 -1.03 15.40
CA PHE A 98 -6.29 -1.71 15.06
C PHE A 98 -5.08 -0.91 15.54
N ALA A 99 -5.03 0.39 15.24
CA ALA A 99 -3.93 1.26 15.65
C ALA A 99 -3.82 1.35 17.18
N GLN A 100 -4.95 1.50 17.88
CA GLN A 100 -4.97 1.51 19.34
C GLN A 100 -4.46 0.19 19.94
N ARG A 101 -4.84 -0.96 19.37
CA ARG A 101 -4.33 -2.28 19.79
C ARG A 101 -2.83 -2.36 19.59
N TYR A 102 -2.32 -1.93 18.43
CA TYR A 102 -0.89 -1.98 18.13
C TYR A 102 -0.08 -1.06 19.03
N ASN A 103 -0.51 0.18 19.22
CA ASN A 103 0.15 1.15 20.11
C ASN A 103 0.19 0.67 21.57
N LYS A 104 -0.79 -0.12 22.02
CA LYS A 104 -0.82 -0.72 23.37
C LYS A 104 -0.04 -2.04 23.49
N SER A 105 0.38 -2.63 22.38
CA SER A 105 0.99 -3.97 22.38
C SER A 105 2.43 -3.99 22.90
N GLY A 106 3.12 -2.85 22.88
CA GLY A 106 4.55 -2.76 23.17
C GLY A 106 5.46 -3.37 22.10
N LEU A 107 4.89 -3.83 20.97
CA LEU A 107 5.67 -4.33 19.85
C LEU A 107 6.35 -3.18 19.09
N PRO A 108 7.63 -3.32 18.69
CA PRO A 108 8.25 -2.40 17.74
C PRO A 108 7.66 -2.63 16.34
N LEU A 109 7.69 -1.61 15.48
CA LEU A 109 7.28 -1.71 14.08
C LEU A 109 8.46 -1.40 13.18
N HIS A 110 9.01 -2.45 12.55
CA HIS A 110 10.20 -2.33 11.71
C HIS A 110 9.88 -2.24 10.23
N ILE A 111 8.87 -2.97 9.77
CA ILE A 111 8.46 -2.97 8.36
C ILE A 111 6.94 -2.91 8.32
N PHE A 112 6.41 -1.89 7.67
CA PHE A 112 4.97 -1.72 7.49
C PHE A 112 4.62 -1.67 6.01
N VAL A 113 3.91 -2.69 5.53
CA VAL A 113 3.47 -2.81 4.14
C VAL A 113 1.96 -2.62 4.04
N HIS A 114 1.52 -1.49 3.48
CA HIS A 114 0.14 -1.36 3.03
C HIS A 114 -0.04 -2.02 1.67
N ASN A 115 -0.47 -3.27 1.69
CA ASN A 115 -0.76 -4.05 0.49
C ASN A 115 -2.26 -4.13 0.18
N ALA A 116 -3.13 -4.06 1.20
CA ALA A 116 -4.57 -4.19 0.99
C ALA A 116 -5.08 -3.15 -0.01
N GLY A 117 -5.93 -3.61 -0.91
CA GLY A 117 -6.60 -2.78 -1.89
C GLY A 117 -7.77 -3.52 -2.53
N MET A 118 -8.59 -2.75 -3.23
CA MET A 118 -9.75 -3.24 -3.97
C MET A 118 -9.88 -2.52 -5.30
N ASN A 119 -10.55 -3.16 -6.26
CA ASN A 119 -10.87 -2.60 -7.56
C ASN A 119 -12.19 -3.23 -8.03
N GLY A 120 -12.83 -2.68 -9.07
CA GLY A 120 -13.92 -3.36 -9.80
C GLY A 120 -15.17 -3.68 -8.98
N ILE A 121 -15.42 -2.93 -7.90
CA ILE A 121 -16.53 -3.16 -6.98
C ILE A 121 -17.83 -2.44 -7.35
N GLY A 122 -17.82 -1.64 -8.42
CA GLY A 122 -18.93 -0.76 -8.77
C GLY A 122 -19.07 0.41 -7.79
N LYS A 123 -20.17 1.14 -7.88
CA LYS A 123 -20.42 2.32 -7.04
C LYS A 123 -20.93 1.90 -5.66
N ILE A 124 -20.05 1.92 -4.67
CA ILE A 124 -20.40 1.61 -3.28
C ILE A 124 -19.88 2.71 -2.36
N ILE A 125 -20.72 3.14 -1.42
CA ILE A 125 -20.38 4.13 -0.40
C ILE A 125 -20.13 3.38 0.91
N SER A 126 -19.03 3.68 1.59
CA SER A 126 -18.70 3.13 2.90
C SER A 126 -19.63 3.67 3.99
N GLU A 127 -19.60 3.04 5.16
CA GLU A 127 -20.31 3.55 6.35
C GLU A 127 -19.80 4.93 6.81
N ASP A 128 -18.56 5.26 6.46
CA ASP A 128 -17.92 6.54 6.78
C ASP A 128 -18.29 7.65 5.78
N GLY A 129 -19.08 7.34 4.74
CA GLY A 129 -19.56 8.32 3.77
C GLY A 129 -18.54 8.69 2.70
N PHE A 130 -17.66 7.75 2.33
CA PHE A 130 -16.71 7.89 1.23
C PHE A 130 -16.98 6.88 0.13
N ASP A 131 -16.53 7.16 -1.08
CA ASP A 131 -16.41 6.13 -2.11
C ASP A 131 -15.55 4.98 -1.55
N MET A 132 -16.07 3.76 -1.68
CA MET A 132 -15.48 2.57 -1.07
C MET A 132 -14.06 2.31 -1.60
N MET A 133 -13.83 2.54 -2.90
CA MET A 133 -12.52 2.34 -3.50
C MET A 133 -11.52 3.40 -3.04
N LEU A 134 -11.92 4.67 -3.02
CA LEU A 134 -11.11 5.76 -2.49
C LEU A 134 -10.76 5.51 -1.01
N GLN A 135 -11.72 5.06 -0.22
CA GLN A 135 -11.50 4.78 1.19
C GLN A 135 -10.50 3.63 1.40
N VAL A 136 -10.77 2.46 0.81
CA VAL A 136 -9.96 1.26 1.06
C VAL A 136 -8.55 1.39 0.50
N ASN A 137 -8.40 2.03 -0.67
CA ASN A 137 -7.10 2.12 -1.34
C ASN A 137 -6.25 3.29 -0.87
N TYR A 138 -6.85 4.30 -0.23
CA TYR A 138 -6.14 5.53 0.14
C TYR A 138 -6.48 6.07 1.53
N LEU A 139 -7.72 6.48 1.81
CA LEU A 139 -8.02 7.23 3.05
C LEU A 139 -7.77 6.41 4.31
N ALA A 140 -8.20 5.15 4.34
CA ALA A 140 -8.02 4.26 5.48
C ALA A 140 -6.54 3.86 5.67
N PRO A 141 -5.78 3.52 4.61
CA PRO A 141 -4.32 3.43 4.68
C PRO A 141 -3.67 4.68 5.28
N ALA A 142 -3.97 5.88 4.76
CA ALA A 142 -3.40 7.15 5.24
C ALA A 142 -3.69 7.39 6.72
N LEU A 143 -4.94 7.16 7.16
CA LEU A 143 -5.32 7.21 8.57
C LEU A 143 -4.48 6.27 9.42
N LEU A 144 -4.33 5.01 9.00
CA LEU A 144 -3.56 4.02 9.74
C LEU A 144 -2.07 4.41 9.82
N SER A 145 -1.51 4.98 8.75
CA SER A 145 -0.11 5.44 8.73
C SER A 145 0.14 6.53 9.78
N MET A 146 -0.75 7.52 9.84
CA MET A 146 -0.70 8.58 10.85
C MET A 146 -0.82 8.00 12.27
N LEU A 147 -1.80 7.13 12.51
CA LEU A 147 -2.03 6.56 13.85
C LEU A 147 -0.92 5.61 14.35
N LEU A 148 -0.14 5.00 13.44
CA LEU A 148 0.99 4.14 13.78
C LEU A 148 2.35 4.85 13.73
N TYR A 149 2.40 6.12 13.31
CA TYR A 149 3.64 6.88 13.26
C TYR A 149 4.42 6.84 14.59
N PRO A 150 3.82 7.05 15.79
CA PRO A 150 4.59 7.08 17.02
C PRO A 150 5.41 5.81 17.29
N VAL A 151 4.86 4.63 16.97
CA VAL A 151 5.56 3.36 17.15
C VAL A 151 6.60 3.14 16.06
N LEU A 152 6.31 3.54 14.82
CA LEU A 152 7.25 3.47 13.70
C LEU A 152 8.47 4.36 13.95
N ALA A 153 8.25 5.62 14.36
CA ALA A 153 9.28 6.58 14.70
C ALA A 153 10.08 6.16 15.95
N GLY A 154 9.38 5.68 16.99
CA GLY A 154 10.04 5.13 18.17
C GLY A 154 10.94 3.94 17.83
N THR A 155 10.53 3.08 16.90
CA THR A 155 11.35 1.94 16.45
C THR A 155 12.54 2.40 15.63
N GLY A 156 12.33 3.26 14.63
CA GLY A 156 13.41 3.74 13.76
C GLY A 156 14.48 4.53 14.51
N ALA A 157 14.08 5.37 15.46
CA ALA A 157 14.98 6.19 16.28
C ALA A 157 15.92 5.36 17.17
N LEU A 158 15.56 4.12 17.52
CA LEU A 158 16.36 3.23 18.36
C LEU A 158 17.49 2.51 17.59
N ASP A 159 17.38 2.36 16.27
CA ASP A 159 18.35 1.65 15.43
C ASP A 159 18.86 2.55 14.30
N LYS A 160 19.86 3.39 14.59
CA LYS A 160 20.44 4.33 13.62
C LYS A 160 21.04 3.67 12.38
N ALA A 161 21.41 2.39 12.48
CA ALA A 161 22.00 1.65 11.36
C ALA A 161 20.91 1.10 10.43
N HIS A 162 19.71 0.81 10.95
CA HIS A 162 18.63 0.22 10.17
C HIS A 162 17.31 0.96 10.42
N PRO A 163 16.86 1.81 9.48
CA PRO A 163 15.62 2.54 9.61
C PRO A 163 14.42 1.61 9.67
N ALA A 164 13.37 2.07 10.36
CA ALA A 164 12.05 1.48 10.18
C ALA A 164 11.56 1.77 8.76
N ARG A 165 10.80 0.86 8.17
CA ARG A 165 10.42 0.89 6.76
C ARG A 165 8.93 1.01 6.61
N PHE A 166 8.52 1.88 5.71
CA PHE A 166 7.13 2.13 5.39
C PHE A 166 6.93 2.04 3.88
N LEU A 167 6.05 1.14 3.45
CA LEU A 167 5.86 0.81 2.05
C LEU A 167 4.37 0.86 1.68
N TRP A 168 4.07 1.60 0.62
CA TRP A 168 2.75 1.57 -0.02
C TRP A 168 2.80 0.81 -1.34
N VAL A 169 1.92 -0.19 -1.47
CA VAL A 169 1.71 -0.90 -2.73
C VAL A 169 0.83 -0.03 -3.64
N MET A 170 1.46 0.40 -4.73
CA MET A 170 0.90 1.27 -5.76
C MET A 170 0.48 0.47 -6.99
N SER A 171 0.13 1.20 -8.04
CA SER A 171 -0.10 0.66 -9.37
C SER A 171 0.65 1.50 -10.39
N GLU A 172 1.23 0.88 -11.41
CA GLU A 172 1.76 1.59 -12.57
C GLU A 172 0.68 2.43 -13.26
N GLY A 173 -0.60 2.09 -13.09
CA GLY A 173 -1.72 2.90 -13.56
C GLY A 173 -1.76 4.33 -12.99
N SER A 174 -1.12 4.57 -11.85
CA SER A 174 -0.99 5.93 -11.29
C SER A 174 -0.14 6.87 -12.17
N ALA A 175 0.70 6.32 -13.05
CA ALA A 175 1.55 7.08 -13.97
C ALA A 175 0.86 7.51 -15.28
N VAL A 176 -0.25 6.86 -15.64
CA VAL A 176 -0.81 6.94 -17.00
C VAL A 176 -2.08 7.78 -17.10
N ILE A 177 -2.57 8.37 -16.01
CA ILE A 177 -3.87 9.04 -15.98
C ILE A 177 -3.81 10.58 -15.92
N PRO A 178 -4.78 11.28 -16.53
CA PRO A 178 -5.09 12.66 -16.17
C PRO A 178 -5.64 12.71 -14.73
N PHE A 179 -4.99 13.49 -13.89
CA PHE A 179 -5.53 13.98 -12.61
C PHE A 179 -5.96 15.44 -12.84
N ASP A 180 -7.26 15.71 -12.99
CA ASP A 180 -7.79 17.04 -13.34
C ASP A 180 -8.33 17.80 -12.12
N GLU A 181 -8.46 17.08 -11.00
CA GLU A 181 -8.70 17.57 -9.63
C GLU A 181 -7.55 18.36 -8.97
N PRO A 182 -6.26 18.40 -9.43
CA PRO A 182 -5.21 19.10 -8.71
C PRO A 182 -5.36 20.63 -8.73
N LEU A 183 -6.29 21.15 -9.52
CA LEU A 183 -6.63 22.58 -9.56
C LEU A 183 -7.67 22.97 -8.49
N ASP A 184 -8.37 21.99 -7.89
CA ASP A 184 -9.33 22.26 -6.82
C ASP A 184 -8.64 22.60 -5.50
N ALA A 185 -9.31 23.42 -4.68
CA ALA A 185 -8.87 23.69 -3.31
C ALA A 185 -8.98 22.45 -2.41
N HIS A 186 -9.91 21.54 -2.75
CA HIS A 186 -10.22 20.31 -2.02
C HIS A 186 -10.19 19.10 -2.97
N PRO A 187 -9.00 18.69 -3.44
CA PRO A 187 -8.85 17.68 -4.49
C PRO A 187 -9.40 16.30 -4.10
N ILE A 188 -9.36 15.94 -2.81
CA ILE A 188 -9.82 14.63 -2.34
C ILE A 188 -11.34 14.61 -2.17
N GLU A 189 -11.94 15.70 -1.70
CA GLU A 189 -13.40 15.84 -1.71
C GLU A 189 -13.95 15.87 -3.15
N ALA A 190 -13.29 16.60 -4.06
CA ALA A 190 -13.65 16.64 -5.47
C ALA A 190 -13.57 15.25 -6.10
N LEU A 191 -12.49 14.50 -5.83
CA LEU A 191 -12.32 13.13 -6.31
C LEU A 191 -13.41 12.19 -5.76
N ASN A 192 -13.72 12.28 -4.46
CA ASN A 192 -14.79 11.50 -3.83
C ASN A 192 -16.16 11.77 -4.48
N LYS A 193 -16.48 13.05 -4.71
CA LYS A 193 -17.73 13.46 -5.37
C LYS A 193 -17.80 12.96 -6.80
N LYS A 194 -16.71 13.09 -7.57
CA LYS A 194 -16.64 12.58 -8.95
C LYS A 194 -16.93 11.08 -9.01
N PHE A 195 -16.38 10.30 -8.07
CA PHE A 195 -16.62 8.87 -8.02
C PHE A 195 -18.10 8.53 -7.74
N TYR A 196 -18.81 9.37 -6.99
CA TYR A 196 -20.26 9.25 -6.83
C TYR A 196 -21.05 9.56 -8.10
N GLU A 197 -20.53 10.38 -8.99
CA GLU A 197 -21.26 10.80 -10.20
C GLU A 197 -21.07 9.82 -11.38
N LEU A 198 -20.09 8.91 -11.27
CA LEU A 198 -19.81 7.92 -12.30
C LEU A 198 -20.93 6.86 -12.44
N VAL A 199 -21.15 6.43 -13.67
CA VAL A 199 -22.14 5.41 -14.01
C VAL A 199 -21.72 4.08 -13.39
N ASP A 200 -22.66 3.36 -12.78
CA ASP A 200 -22.41 2.07 -12.13
C ASP A 200 -22.15 0.97 -13.16
N ASN A 201 -20.93 0.98 -13.71
CA ASN A 201 -20.41 -0.03 -14.61
C ASN A 201 -18.98 -0.37 -14.21
N ARG A 202 -18.81 -1.46 -13.47
CA ARG A 202 -17.52 -1.91 -12.93
C ARG A 202 -16.45 -2.21 -14.00
N GLU A 203 -16.86 -2.50 -15.25
CA GLU A 203 -15.98 -2.85 -16.37
C GLU A 203 -15.66 -1.64 -17.27
N SER A 204 -16.31 -0.50 -17.00
CA SER A 204 -16.07 0.74 -17.72
C SER A 204 -14.62 1.23 -17.60
N GLU A 205 -14.22 2.03 -18.57
CA GLU A 205 -12.97 2.79 -18.49
C GLU A 205 -12.95 3.71 -17.27
N ASP A 206 -14.08 4.33 -16.94
CA ASP A 206 -14.23 5.21 -15.79
C ASP A 206 -13.89 4.51 -14.47
N SER A 207 -14.41 3.29 -14.24
CA SER A 207 -14.10 2.47 -13.05
C SER A 207 -12.58 2.20 -12.90
N ARG A 208 -11.89 1.96 -14.03
CA ARG A 208 -10.42 1.78 -14.03
C ARG A 208 -9.69 3.09 -13.72
N LEU A 209 -10.16 4.21 -14.27
CA LEU A 209 -9.60 5.53 -13.99
C LEU A 209 -9.83 5.94 -12.52
N GLN A 210 -10.95 5.57 -11.90
CA GLN A 210 -11.19 5.78 -10.46
C GLN A 210 -10.10 5.10 -9.62
N TYR A 211 -9.81 3.83 -9.90
CA TYR A 211 -8.77 3.07 -9.21
C TYR A 211 -7.40 3.72 -9.34
N PHE A 212 -7.03 4.12 -10.56
CA PHE A 212 -5.77 4.80 -10.80
C PHE A 212 -5.69 6.16 -10.13
N ALA A 213 -6.78 6.93 -10.09
CA ALA A 213 -6.83 8.22 -9.41
C ALA A 213 -6.71 8.09 -7.89
N ALA A 214 -7.35 7.07 -7.29
CA ALA A 214 -7.15 6.75 -5.87
C ALA A 214 -5.68 6.35 -5.57
N LYS A 215 -5.04 5.58 -6.46
CA LYS A 215 -3.62 5.21 -6.32
C LYS A 215 -2.67 6.40 -6.54
N LEU A 216 -3.01 7.35 -7.40
CA LEU A 216 -2.25 8.58 -7.57
C LEU A 216 -2.38 9.51 -6.35
N ALA A 217 -3.58 9.69 -5.81
CA ALA A 217 -3.80 10.42 -4.56
C ALA A 217 -2.98 9.81 -3.40
N CYS A 218 -2.97 8.48 -3.32
CA CYS A 218 -2.12 7.73 -2.41
C CYS A 218 -0.63 8.05 -2.63
N LEU A 219 -0.12 8.02 -3.86
CA LEU A 219 1.27 8.38 -4.14
C LEU A 219 1.62 9.82 -3.72
N LEU A 220 0.77 10.80 -4.05
CA LEU A 220 0.95 12.21 -3.68
C LEU A 220 1.07 12.38 -2.15
N ALA A 221 0.15 11.77 -1.40
CA ALA A 221 0.18 11.82 0.05
C ALA A 221 1.38 11.06 0.65
N CYS A 222 1.85 9.99 0.01
CA CYS A 222 3.03 9.24 0.46
C CYS A 222 4.27 10.12 0.46
N HIS A 223 4.46 10.85 -0.64
CA HIS A 223 5.57 11.79 -0.78
C HIS A 223 5.46 12.93 0.25
N GLU A 224 4.26 13.45 0.51
CA GLU A 224 4.07 14.50 1.51
C GLU A 224 4.28 13.99 2.94
N TYR A 225 3.81 12.77 3.24
CA TYR A 225 4.09 12.07 4.50
C TYR A 225 5.61 11.94 4.71
N ALA A 226 6.33 11.39 3.73
CA ALA A 226 7.78 11.24 3.79
C ALA A 226 8.52 12.57 3.96
N ARG A 227 8.03 13.65 3.32
CA ARG A 227 8.59 14.99 3.46
C ARG A 227 8.47 15.51 4.90
N ARG A 228 7.36 15.18 5.58
CA ARG A 228 7.05 15.65 6.93
C ARG A 228 7.74 14.85 8.03
N ILE A 229 8.16 13.61 7.76
CA ILE A 229 8.93 12.80 8.73
C ILE A 229 10.24 13.52 9.11
N PRO A 230 10.51 13.73 10.41
CA PRO A 230 11.77 14.29 10.87
C PRO A 230 12.91 13.27 10.70
N ALA A 231 14.10 13.74 10.36
CA ALA A 231 15.26 12.86 10.15
C ALA A 231 15.62 12.04 11.41
N SER A 232 15.30 12.55 12.60
CA SER A 232 15.48 11.87 13.89
C SER A 232 14.64 10.59 14.03
N ALA A 233 13.52 10.47 13.33
CA ALA A 233 12.67 9.28 13.36
C ALA A 233 13.31 8.09 12.64
N ASN A 234 14.27 8.34 11.74
CA ASN A 234 14.98 7.32 10.97
C ASN A 234 14.02 6.31 10.31
N ILE A 235 13.10 6.84 9.50
CA ILE A 235 12.12 6.04 8.73
C ILE A 235 12.44 6.17 7.25
N ALA A 236 12.49 5.04 6.56
CA ALA A 236 12.65 4.94 5.12
C ALA A 236 11.29 4.66 4.46
N VAL A 237 10.85 5.56 3.58
CA VAL A 237 9.58 5.46 2.87
C VAL A 237 9.82 5.07 1.43
N ALA A 238 9.16 4.02 0.94
CA ALA A 238 9.20 3.63 -0.46
C ALA A 238 7.78 3.38 -0.98
N THR A 239 7.68 3.29 -2.30
CA THR A 239 6.49 2.85 -3.00
C THR A 239 6.86 1.77 -4.01
N ALA A 240 5.98 0.82 -4.26
CA ALA A 240 6.25 -0.24 -5.21
C ALA A 240 4.96 -0.69 -5.90
N ALA A 241 5.04 -0.99 -7.18
CA ALA A 241 3.95 -1.53 -7.96
C ALA A 241 4.29 -2.96 -8.43
N PRO A 242 3.33 -3.90 -8.34
CA PRO A 242 3.60 -5.31 -8.58
C PRO A 242 3.50 -5.70 -10.07
N GLY A 243 3.12 -4.77 -10.95
CA GLY A 243 2.71 -5.04 -12.33
C GLY A 243 1.29 -5.59 -12.42
N LEU A 244 0.96 -6.17 -13.57
CA LEU A 244 -0.29 -6.91 -13.77
C LEU A 244 -0.15 -8.30 -13.16
N VAL A 245 -0.87 -8.56 -12.07
CA VAL A 245 -0.82 -9.81 -11.30
C VAL A 245 -2.18 -10.49 -11.30
N ALA A 246 -2.17 -11.81 -11.48
CA ALA A 246 -3.35 -12.67 -11.31
C ALA A 246 -3.68 -12.77 -9.82
N THR A 247 -4.48 -11.82 -9.34
CA THR A 247 -4.98 -11.78 -7.97
C THR A 247 -6.49 -11.77 -7.97
N GLU A 248 -7.07 -11.96 -6.79
CA GLU A 248 -8.52 -11.82 -6.59
C GLU A 248 -8.97 -10.34 -6.58
N LEU A 249 -8.08 -9.39 -6.89
CA LEU A 249 -8.40 -7.96 -6.99
C LEU A 249 -9.40 -7.74 -8.12
N GLY A 250 -10.54 -7.10 -7.83
CA GLY A 250 -11.63 -6.97 -8.80
C GLY A 250 -12.48 -8.23 -9.00
N GLN A 251 -12.14 -9.33 -8.33
CA GLN A 251 -12.86 -10.59 -8.39
C GLN A 251 -13.70 -10.85 -7.13
N LYS A 252 -13.79 -9.88 -6.21
CA LYS A 252 -14.54 -10.00 -4.97
C LYS A 252 -15.43 -8.79 -4.72
N ASP A 253 -16.63 -9.05 -4.18
CA ASP A 253 -17.51 -8.00 -3.68
C ASP A 253 -17.00 -7.42 -2.34
N VAL A 254 -17.69 -6.40 -1.83
CA VAL A 254 -17.35 -5.78 -0.54
C VAL A 254 -17.43 -6.74 0.64
N ASN A 255 -18.15 -7.85 0.54
CA ASN A 255 -18.23 -8.89 1.58
C ASN A 255 -17.12 -9.94 1.43
N GLY A 256 -16.38 -9.92 0.32
CA GLY A 256 -15.29 -10.85 0.02
C GLY A 256 -15.77 -12.17 -0.58
N ASN A 257 -16.98 -12.17 -1.14
CA ASN A 257 -17.52 -13.24 -1.97
C ASN A 257 -16.99 -13.10 -3.39
N ASN A 258 -16.76 -14.23 -4.06
CA ASN A 258 -16.23 -14.22 -5.41
C ASN A 258 -17.29 -13.69 -6.38
N LEU A 259 -16.93 -12.64 -7.12
CA LEU A 259 -17.52 -12.27 -8.39
C LEU A 259 -16.89 -13.17 -9.47
N HIS A 260 -17.56 -13.35 -10.62
CA HIS A 260 -17.03 -14.16 -11.72
C HIS A 260 -15.55 -13.84 -11.98
N LEU A 261 -14.71 -14.88 -12.03
CA LEU A 261 -13.28 -14.75 -12.34
C LEU A 261 -13.14 -14.06 -13.70
N ILE A 262 -12.62 -12.83 -13.71
CA ILE A 262 -12.24 -12.18 -14.96
C ILE A 262 -10.89 -12.77 -15.35
N ASP A 263 -10.87 -13.51 -16.46
CA ASP A 263 -9.62 -13.90 -17.10
C ASP A 263 -8.95 -12.62 -17.63
N LEU A 264 -7.80 -12.26 -17.05
CA LEU A 264 -7.08 -11.04 -17.38
C LEU A 264 -6.30 -11.17 -18.70
N GLU A 265 -6.03 -12.39 -19.15
CA GLU A 265 -5.22 -12.64 -20.34
C GLU A 265 -5.92 -12.19 -21.64
N PRO A 266 -7.22 -12.46 -21.87
CA PRO A 266 -7.96 -11.88 -23.00
C PRO A 266 -8.11 -10.35 -22.93
N VAL A 267 -8.19 -9.78 -21.72
CA VAL A 267 -8.43 -8.34 -21.51
C VAL A 267 -7.17 -7.53 -21.80
N PHE A 268 -6.02 -8.00 -21.34
CA PHE A 268 -4.75 -7.28 -21.45
C PHE A 268 -3.81 -7.85 -22.50
N THR A 269 -4.16 -8.98 -23.13
CA THR A 269 -3.36 -9.69 -24.15
C THR A 269 -1.96 -10.09 -23.67
N ILE A 270 -1.76 -10.22 -22.36
CA ILE A 270 -0.50 -10.63 -21.73
C ILE A 270 -0.77 -11.61 -20.59
N ARG A 271 0.16 -12.54 -20.37
CA ARG A 271 0.13 -13.42 -19.18
C ARG A 271 0.29 -12.54 -17.92
N PRO A 272 -0.68 -12.53 -17.00
CA PRO A 272 -0.50 -11.88 -15.71
C PRO A 272 0.56 -12.60 -14.87
N ARG A 273 1.24 -11.85 -14.01
CA ARG A 273 2.20 -12.40 -13.04
C ARG A 273 1.50 -13.29 -12.01
N THR A 274 2.20 -14.26 -11.47
CA THR A 274 1.75 -14.97 -10.27
C THR A 274 1.78 -14.03 -9.06
N PRO A 275 1.00 -14.30 -7.99
CA PRO A 275 1.13 -13.55 -6.74
C PRO A 275 2.55 -13.49 -6.17
N GLU A 276 3.32 -14.56 -6.33
CA GLU A 276 4.72 -14.62 -5.88
C GLU A 276 5.60 -13.68 -6.71
N GLU A 277 5.48 -13.71 -8.04
CA GLU A 277 6.18 -12.79 -8.95
C GLU A 277 5.81 -11.33 -8.62
N GLY A 278 4.52 -11.05 -8.40
CA GLY A 278 4.03 -9.72 -8.02
C GLY A 278 4.57 -9.23 -6.67
N ALA A 279 4.77 -10.13 -5.71
CA ALA A 279 5.32 -9.80 -4.40
C ALA A 279 6.80 -9.42 -4.45
N ARG A 280 7.57 -9.87 -5.45
CA ARG A 280 9.02 -9.66 -5.49
C ARG A 280 9.42 -8.19 -5.42
N THR A 281 8.80 -7.35 -6.24
CA THR A 281 9.12 -5.91 -6.26
C THR A 281 8.79 -5.24 -4.92
N ILE A 282 7.71 -5.69 -4.26
CA ILE A 282 7.28 -5.17 -2.96
C ILE A 282 8.26 -5.60 -1.87
N VAL A 283 8.66 -6.87 -1.87
CA VAL A 283 9.65 -7.41 -0.93
C VAL A 283 11.00 -6.71 -1.12
N LEU A 284 11.45 -6.50 -2.36
CA LEU A 284 12.69 -5.77 -2.63
C LEU A 284 12.69 -4.41 -1.94
N ALA A 285 11.66 -3.60 -2.18
CA ALA A 285 11.54 -2.28 -1.54
C ALA A 285 11.43 -2.39 0.00
N ALA A 286 10.85 -3.48 0.51
CA ALA A 286 10.67 -3.69 1.94
C ALA A 286 11.94 -4.21 2.66
N THR A 287 12.83 -4.95 2.01
CA THR A 287 13.88 -5.73 2.72
C THR A 287 15.30 -5.51 2.22
N TYR A 288 15.52 -4.95 1.03
CA TYR A 288 16.88 -4.79 0.50
C TYR A 288 17.65 -3.69 1.22
N PRO A 289 18.99 -3.73 1.24
CA PRO A 289 19.82 -2.73 1.93
C PRO A 289 19.39 -1.30 1.61
N VAL A 290 19.44 -0.43 2.62
CA VAL A 290 18.87 0.92 2.47
C VAL A 290 19.62 1.70 1.41
N GLU A 291 20.92 1.51 1.31
CA GLU A 291 21.81 2.07 0.31
C GLU A 291 21.52 1.59 -1.12
N GLU A 292 20.91 0.42 -1.29
CA GLU A 292 20.48 -0.10 -2.59
C GLU A 292 19.10 0.44 -3.00
N VAL A 293 18.25 0.72 -2.01
CA VAL A 293 16.84 1.12 -2.23
C VAL A 293 16.66 2.64 -2.14
N TRP A 294 17.43 3.32 -1.30
CA TRP A 294 17.41 4.77 -1.05
C TRP A 294 18.80 5.37 -1.21
N LYS A 295 18.84 6.50 -1.92
CA LYS A 295 20.08 7.28 -2.05
C LYS A 295 20.35 8.01 -0.74
N ALA A 296 21.51 7.73 -0.13
CA ALA A 296 21.92 8.32 1.14
C ALA A 296 21.82 9.85 1.12
N GLY A 297 21.24 10.42 2.19
CA GLY A 297 21.08 11.87 2.34
C GLY A 297 19.93 12.49 1.51
N THR A 298 19.15 11.69 0.78
CA THR A 298 17.97 12.17 0.04
C THR A 298 16.67 11.92 0.82
N ARG A 299 15.70 12.84 0.71
CA ARG A 299 14.30 12.60 1.12
C ARG A 299 13.47 12.01 -0.03
N HIS A 300 14.13 11.33 -0.95
CA HIS A 300 13.50 10.74 -2.12
C HIS A 300 12.64 9.55 -1.68
N VAL A 301 11.41 9.49 -2.19
CA VAL A 301 10.57 8.29 -2.07
C VAL A 301 10.71 7.52 -3.38
N PRO A 302 11.48 6.43 -3.40
CA PRO A 302 11.66 5.65 -4.61
C PRO A 302 10.35 4.96 -4.98
N PHE A 303 10.13 4.80 -6.28
CA PHE A 303 9.04 4.01 -6.83
C PHE A 303 9.61 2.80 -7.54
N PHE A 304 9.33 1.60 -7.03
CA PHE A 304 9.80 0.37 -7.64
C PHE A 304 8.74 -0.24 -8.55
N THR A 305 9.13 -0.63 -9.76
CA THR A 305 8.35 -1.53 -10.61
C THR A 305 9.31 -2.46 -11.34
N ASN A 306 8.88 -3.69 -11.58
CA ASN A 306 9.71 -4.70 -12.26
C ASN A 306 11.08 -4.92 -11.62
N MET A 307 11.14 -4.93 -10.28
CA MET A 307 12.39 -5.05 -9.50
C MET A 307 13.42 -3.94 -9.75
N GLN A 308 13.00 -2.77 -10.24
CA GLN A 308 13.88 -1.62 -10.52
C GLN A 308 13.29 -0.34 -9.94
N GLU A 309 14.15 0.53 -9.41
CA GLU A 309 13.79 1.91 -9.06
C GLU A 309 13.50 2.68 -10.35
N MET A 310 12.34 3.33 -10.40
CA MET A 310 12.00 4.30 -11.42
C MET A 310 12.19 5.70 -10.87
N ASP A 311 12.65 6.62 -11.72
CA ASP A 311 12.64 8.04 -11.40
C ASP A 311 11.17 8.50 -11.27
N THR A 312 10.76 8.87 -10.06
CA THR A 312 9.39 9.32 -9.76
C THR A 312 9.03 10.61 -10.47
N GLU A 313 9.99 11.51 -10.72
CA GLU A 313 9.74 12.75 -11.47
C GLU A 313 9.48 12.48 -12.95
N TYR A 314 10.08 11.41 -13.50
CA TYR A 314 9.82 10.92 -14.84
C TYR A 314 8.51 10.13 -14.92
N PHE A 315 8.27 9.26 -13.93
CA PHE A 315 7.18 8.27 -13.94
C PHE A 315 5.83 8.90 -13.63
N VAL A 316 5.76 9.83 -12.67
CA VAL A 316 4.54 10.53 -12.29
C VAL A 316 4.88 12.01 -12.15
N ALA A 317 5.01 12.74 -13.26
CA ALA A 317 5.40 14.16 -13.24
C ALA A 317 4.59 15.02 -12.24
N LYS A 318 3.33 14.64 -11.98
CA LYS A 318 2.47 15.27 -10.96
C LYS A 318 2.87 14.95 -9.51
N SER A 319 3.46 13.79 -9.20
CA SER A 319 3.93 13.48 -7.85
C SER A 319 5.16 14.29 -7.42
N GLY A 320 5.88 14.85 -8.40
CA GLY A 320 6.95 15.82 -8.17
C GLY A 320 6.44 17.19 -7.69
N ASP A 321 5.18 17.55 -7.95
CA ASP A 321 4.61 18.86 -7.63
C ASP A 321 4.43 19.04 -6.10
N PRO A 322 5.24 19.90 -5.43
CA PRO A 322 5.14 20.10 -3.99
C PRO A 322 3.85 20.80 -3.56
N GLU A 323 3.24 21.64 -4.41
CA GLU A 323 2.00 22.33 -4.07
C GLU A 323 0.83 21.35 -4.09
N LEU A 324 0.75 20.54 -5.15
CA LEU A 324 -0.29 19.51 -5.26
C LEU A 324 -0.21 18.50 -4.11
N ARG A 325 0.99 18.03 -3.78
CA ARG A 325 1.21 17.12 -2.64
C ARG A 325 0.66 17.68 -1.33
N ARG A 326 0.93 18.97 -1.05
CA ARG A 326 0.39 19.65 0.14
C ARG A 326 -1.13 19.75 0.09
N LYS A 327 -1.72 20.17 -1.04
CA LYS A 327 -3.19 20.24 -1.19
C LYS A 327 -3.87 18.90 -0.94
N VAL A 328 -3.34 17.82 -1.52
CA VAL A 328 -3.85 16.46 -1.31
C VAL A 328 -3.76 16.05 0.16
N TRP A 329 -2.62 16.31 0.81
CA TRP A 329 -2.42 15.99 2.21
C TRP A 329 -3.36 16.77 3.13
N ASP A 330 -3.39 18.10 3.00
CA ASP A 330 -4.20 18.99 3.83
C ASP A 330 -5.68 18.66 3.68
N ASP A 331 -6.12 18.35 2.45
CA ASP A 331 -7.49 17.92 2.19
C ASP A 331 -7.79 16.53 2.78
N THR A 332 -6.82 15.61 2.74
CA THR A 332 -6.94 14.30 3.39
C THR A 332 -7.08 14.41 4.90
N VAL A 333 -6.26 15.23 5.55
CA VAL A 333 -6.39 15.54 6.99
C VAL A 333 -7.78 16.08 7.31
N ARG A 334 -8.27 17.02 6.49
CA ARG A 334 -9.58 17.64 6.64
C ARG A 334 -10.73 16.62 6.50
N VAL A 335 -10.75 15.80 5.45
CA VAL A 335 -11.84 14.83 5.24
C VAL A 335 -11.82 13.72 6.27
N LEU A 336 -10.64 13.31 6.75
CA LEU A 336 -10.50 12.36 7.86
C LEU A 336 -10.86 12.96 9.23
N LYS A 337 -11.11 14.28 9.28
CA LYS A 337 -11.43 15.04 10.49
C LYS A 337 -10.39 14.82 11.59
N LEU A 338 -9.12 14.78 11.21
CA LEU A 338 -8.02 14.68 12.15
C LEU A 338 -7.82 16.04 12.82
N THR A 339 -7.64 16.00 14.14
CA THR A 339 -7.27 17.18 14.92
C THR A 339 -5.82 17.57 14.67
N ASP A 340 -5.48 18.84 14.90
CA ASP A 340 -4.10 19.30 14.81
C ASP A 340 -3.18 18.48 15.72
N ASP A 341 -3.63 18.14 16.93
CA ASP A 341 -2.90 17.25 17.85
C ASP A 341 -2.64 15.85 17.26
N GLU A 342 -3.62 15.25 16.58
CA GLU A 342 -3.44 13.95 15.91
C GLU A 342 -2.43 14.03 14.75
N VAL A 343 -2.36 15.17 14.05
CA VAL A 343 -1.41 15.38 12.94
C VAL A 343 -0.03 15.74 13.45
N ASP A 344 0.06 16.59 14.47
CA ASP A 344 1.33 17.06 15.03
C ASP A 344 2.07 15.92 15.71
N ILE A 345 1.38 15.06 16.45
CA ILE A 345 1.98 13.83 17.02
C ILE A 345 2.59 12.93 15.92
N CYS A 346 2.14 13.04 14.67
CA CYS A 346 2.71 12.30 13.55
C CYS A 346 4.05 12.84 13.05
N PHE A 347 4.51 14.02 13.46
CA PHE A 347 5.72 14.65 12.89
C PHE A 347 6.58 15.47 13.87
N LEU A 348 6.23 15.52 15.16
CA LEU A 348 7.00 16.18 16.22
C LEU A 348 8.37 15.52 16.49
#